data_AF-A0A2U4F0I3-F1
#
_entry.id   AF-A0A2U4F0I3-F1
#
_cell.length_a   1.000
_cell.length_b   1.000
_cell.length_c   1.000
_cell.angle_alpha   90.00
_cell.angle_beta   90.00
_cell.angle_gamma   90.00
#
_symmetry.space_group_name_H-M   'P 1'
#
loop_
_entity.id
_entity.type
_entity.pdbx_description
1 polymer ?
#
loop_
_entity_poly.entity_id
_entity_poly.type
_entity_poly.pdbx_seq_one_letter_code
_entity_poly.pdbx_strand_id
1 'polypeptide(L)'
;MKLFLLFPLFFFMISCLTAPEIYLNNNASYWKEYVANKSSSDIYQNIYKFDKNANLDYIVYGYKSKIKYKLFLMKDPDEAFYYKNSTLKSYIIESLPSLNLYEDALKKNDYSTLYMNYYFNSTFSDRSIYLPIGLAFKSGNLYIAKTYGEDYKDRLSHWLRKNGYGMGKEWIPAINVDWNSYPIPMEHEIDWNNLEIIGRLF
;
A
#
# COMPACT_ATOMS: atom_id res chain seq x y z
N MET A 1 -11.85 -7.57 39.48
CA MET A 1 -10.60 -7.53 38.67
C MET A 1 -10.87 -8.11 37.28
N LYS A 2 -11.35 -7.31 36.32
CA LYS A 2 -11.45 -7.70 34.89
C LYS A 2 -11.33 -6.46 33.97
N LEU A 3 -10.37 -5.57 34.27
CA LEU A 3 -10.15 -4.35 33.47
C LEU A 3 -8.83 -4.35 32.68
N PHE A 4 -8.00 -5.40 32.78
CA PHE A 4 -6.65 -5.41 32.20
C PHE A 4 -6.53 -6.02 30.79
N LEU A 5 -7.61 -6.57 30.22
CA LEU A 5 -7.57 -7.18 28.88
C LEU A 5 -7.99 -6.24 27.74
N LEU A 6 -8.44 -5.02 28.04
CA LEU A 6 -8.84 -4.03 27.02
C LEU A 6 -7.68 -3.12 26.56
N PHE A 7 -6.58 -3.06 27.31
CA PHE A 7 -5.47 -2.17 27.01
C PHE A 7 -4.59 -2.59 25.81
N PRO A 8 -4.26 -3.89 25.58
CA PRO A 8 -3.42 -4.24 24.42
C PRO A 8 -4.18 -4.08 23.09
N LEU A 9 -5.50 -4.31 23.07
CA LEU A 9 -6.34 -4.12 21.87
C LEU A 9 -6.46 -2.64 21.45
N PHE A 10 -6.40 -1.70 22.40
CA PHE A 10 -6.48 -0.27 22.09
C PHE A 10 -5.19 0.28 21.45
N PHE A 11 -4.03 -0.27 21.83
CA PHE A 11 -2.74 0.12 21.23
C PHE A 11 -2.59 -0.30 19.77
N PHE A 12 -3.15 -1.46 19.36
CA PHE A 12 -3.13 -1.90 17.97
C PHE A 12 -4.02 -1.07 17.03
N MET A 13 -5.02 -0.35 17.56
CA MET A 13 -5.97 0.42 16.76
C MET A 13 -5.47 1.85 16.43
N ILE A 14 -4.47 2.36 17.15
CA ILE A 14 -3.93 3.73 16.97
C ILE A 14 -2.77 3.75 15.96
N SER A 15 -2.04 2.63 15.79
CA SER A 15 -0.84 2.57 14.94
C SER A 15 -1.09 2.85 13.46
N CYS A 16 -2.34 2.78 12.99
CA CYS A 16 -2.69 3.09 11.60
C CYS A 16 -3.05 4.58 11.34
N LEU A 17 -3.16 5.43 12.38
CA LEU A 17 -3.55 6.85 12.22
C LEU A 17 -2.37 7.81 12.22
N THR A 18 -1.23 7.40 12.76
CA THR A 18 -0.03 8.22 12.87
C THR A 18 0.96 7.87 11.78
N ALA A 19 1.76 8.84 11.34
CA ALA A 19 2.88 8.56 10.45
C ALA A 19 3.75 7.45 11.05
N PRO A 20 4.21 6.47 10.24
CA PRO A 20 5.13 5.45 10.71
C PRO A 20 6.30 6.11 11.40
N GLU A 21 6.64 5.60 12.58
CA GLU A 21 7.82 6.05 13.29
C GLU A 21 9.05 5.73 12.43
N ILE A 22 9.92 6.73 12.25
CA ILE A 22 11.11 6.57 11.42
C ILE A 22 12.19 5.90 12.29
N TYR A 23 12.37 4.60 12.10
CA TYR A 23 13.37 3.79 12.77
C TYR A 23 14.52 3.43 11.81
N LEU A 24 15.48 4.33 11.69
CA LEU A 24 16.65 4.15 10.84
C LEU A 24 17.84 3.66 11.69
N ASN A 25 18.14 2.37 11.58
CA ASN A 25 19.32 1.74 12.18
C ASN A 25 20.59 2.02 11.34
N ASN A 26 21.72 1.43 11.75
CA ASN A 26 23.00 1.58 11.04
C ASN A 26 22.97 1.13 9.57
N ASN A 27 22.07 0.19 9.21
CA ASN A 27 21.88 -0.26 7.83
C ASN A 27 21.36 0.87 6.92
N ALA A 28 20.65 1.84 7.49
CA ALA A 28 20.10 2.97 6.74
C ALA A 28 21.19 3.85 6.11
N SER A 29 22.36 3.96 6.74
CA SER A 29 23.48 4.73 6.17
C SER A 29 23.99 4.09 4.88
N TYR A 30 24.23 2.78 4.89
CA TYR A 30 24.65 2.04 3.71
C TYR A 30 23.63 2.14 2.58
N TRP A 31 22.34 1.91 2.88
CA TRP A 31 21.27 2.03 1.90
C TRP A 31 21.19 3.45 1.31
N LYS A 32 21.25 4.48 2.17
CA LYS A 32 21.20 5.89 1.73
C LYS A 32 22.35 6.24 0.80
N GLU A 33 23.58 5.89 1.16
CA GLU A 33 24.75 6.10 0.30
C GLU A 33 24.60 5.36 -1.03
N TYR A 34 24.03 4.14 -0.97
CA TYR A 34 23.88 3.31 -2.15
C TYR A 34 22.87 3.86 -3.15
N VAL A 35 21.72 4.38 -2.72
CA VAL A 35 20.64 4.82 -3.63
C VAL A 35 20.62 6.33 -3.88
N ALA A 36 21.30 7.15 -3.08
CA ALA A 36 21.21 8.60 -3.16
C ALA A 36 21.49 9.14 -4.58
N ASN A 37 20.57 9.99 -5.06
CA ASN A 37 20.59 10.62 -6.39
C ASN A 37 20.57 9.65 -7.59
N LYS A 38 20.33 8.35 -7.37
CA LYS A 38 20.22 7.37 -8.45
C LYS A 38 18.79 7.20 -8.92
N SER A 39 18.64 6.58 -10.08
CA SER A 39 17.35 6.17 -10.60
C SER A 39 17.37 4.78 -11.20
N SER A 40 16.19 4.17 -11.30
CA SER A 40 15.96 2.95 -12.06
C SER A 40 14.63 3.03 -12.78
N SER A 41 14.43 2.17 -13.77
CA SER A 41 13.17 2.10 -14.53
C SER A 41 12.76 0.66 -14.74
N ASP A 42 11.47 0.38 -14.54
CA ASP A 42 10.91 -0.95 -14.81
C ASP A 42 10.60 -1.17 -16.30
N ILE A 43 10.16 -2.39 -16.61
CA ILE A 43 9.76 -2.78 -17.98
C ILE A 43 8.55 -2.00 -18.51
N TYR A 44 7.81 -1.33 -17.63
CA TYR A 44 6.67 -0.49 -17.96
C TYR A 44 7.05 0.98 -18.11
N GLN A 45 8.35 1.28 -18.09
CA GLN A 45 8.91 2.63 -18.18
C GLN A 45 8.54 3.53 -16.99
N ASN A 46 8.09 2.96 -15.87
CA ASN A 46 7.93 3.73 -14.65
C ASN A 46 9.32 4.02 -14.07
N ILE A 47 9.49 5.20 -13.50
CA ILE A 47 10.79 5.68 -13.00
C ILE A 47 10.77 5.70 -11.48
N TYR A 48 11.80 5.11 -10.88
CA TYR A 48 12.08 5.11 -9.46
C TYR A 48 13.29 6.00 -9.21
N LYS A 49 13.07 7.23 -8.76
CA LYS A 49 14.13 8.22 -8.56
C LYS A 49 14.36 8.51 -7.09
N PHE A 50 15.58 8.33 -6.62
CA PHE A 50 15.96 8.62 -5.25
C PHE A 50 16.55 10.02 -5.12
N ASP A 51 16.15 10.76 -4.08
CA ASP A 51 16.76 12.04 -3.74
C ASP A 51 18.06 11.84 -2.91
N LYS A 52 18.73 12.94 -2.57
CA LYS A 52 19.94 12.93 -1.73
C LYS A 52 19.75 12.34 -0.32
N ASN A 53 18.51 12.24 0.14
CA ASN A 53 18.14 11.69 1.44
C ASN A 53 17.60 10.25 1.31
N ALA A 54 17.70 9.66 0.12
CA ALA A 54 17.13 8.37 -0.25
C ALA A 54 15.60 8.29 -0.16
N ASN A 55 14.87 9.41 -0.20
CA ASN A 55 13.42 9.37 -0.45
C ASN A 55 13.18 9.03 -1.93
N LEU A 56 12.09 8.33 -2.20
CA LEU A 56 11.75 7.85 -3.53
C LEU A 56 10.62 8.70 -4.15
N ASP A 57 10.88 9.27 -5.31
CA ASP A 57 9.86 9.73 -6.24
C ASP A 57 9.59 8.60 -7.25
N TYR A 58 8.38 8.05 -7.23
CA TYR A 58 7.88 7.09 -8.20
C TYR A 58 7.04 7.81 -9.26
N ILE A 59 7.41 7.67 -10.53
CA ILE A 59 6.77 8.35 -11.66
C ILE A 59 6.20 7.28 -12.59
N VAL A 60 4.88 7.22 -12.68
CA VAL A 60 4.20 6.27 -13.57
C VAL A 60 4.27 6.78 -15.00
N TYR A 61 4.63 5.91 -15.94
CA TYR A 61 4.71 6.27 -17.35
C TYR A 61 3.37 6.82 -17.85
N GLY A 62 3.42 7.96 -18.55
CA GLY A 62 2.22 8.66 -19.06
C GLY A 62 1.51 9.55 -18.04
N TYR A 63 1.92 9.55 -16.76
CA TYR A 63 1.33 10.41 -15.72
C TYR A 63 2.29 11.53 -15.31
N LYS A 64 1.76 12.74 -15.14
CA LYS A 64 2.55 13.92 -14.72
C LYS A 64 2.83 13.94 -13.21
N SER A 65 1.94 13.36 -12.42
CA SER A 65 2.04 13.37 -10.96
C SER A 65 2.99 12.28 -10.48
N LYS A 66 3.88 12.64 -9.56
CA LYS A 66 4.78 11.71 -8.89
C LYS A 66 4.23 11.27 -7.54
N ILE A 67 4.43 10.00 -7.20
CA ILE A 67 4.09 9.43 -5.91
C ILE A 67 5.34 9.48 -5.03
N LYS A 68 5.22 10.09 -3.86
CA LYS A 68 6.34 10.29 -2.94
C LYS A 68 6.34 9.21 -1.86
N TYR A 69 7.50 8.60 -1.68
CA TYR A 69 7.77 7.60 -0.67
C TYR A 69 8.90 8.05 0.24
N LYS A 70 8.76 7.82 1.54
CA LYS A 70 9.78 8.11 2.55
C LYS A 70 10.34 6.81 3.11
N LEU A 71 11.67 6.73 3.18
CA LEU A 71 12.36 5.65 3.88
C LEU A 71 12.06 5.77 5.38
N PHE A 72 11.64 4.68 6.02
CA PHE A 72 11.28 4.72 7.44
C PHE A 72 11.82 3.55 8.26
N LEU A 73 12.13 2.43 7.63
CA LEU A 73 12.68 1.26 8.31
C LEU A 73 13.62 0.50 7.38
N MET A 74 14.61 -0.18 7.96
CA MET A 74 15.47 -1.15 7.28
C MET A 74 15.31 -2.50 7.99
N LYS A 75 15.02 -3.56 7.23
CA LYS A 75 15.04 -4.93 7.76
C LYS A 75 16.48 -5.42 7.84
N ASP A 76 17.14 -5.39 6.68
CA ASP A 76 18.50 -5.83 6.42
C ASP A 76 19.23 -4.76 5.60
N PRO A 77 20.57 -4.82 5.43
CA PRO A 77 21.31 -3.83 4.64
C PRO A 77 20.80 -3.63 3.21
N ASP A 78 20.17 -4.66 2.65
CA ASP A 78 19.65 -4.71 1.30
C ASP A 78 18.11 -4.75 1.22
N GLU A 79 17.38 -4.65 2.34
CA GLU A 79 15.92 -4.68 2.40
C GLU A 79 15.38 -3.45 3.14
N ALA A 80 14.80 -2.52 2.39
CA ALA A 80 14.34 -1.23 2.86
C ALA A 80 12.82 -1.09 2.76
N PHE A 81 12.23 -0.47 3.79
CA PHE A 81 10.81 -0.14 3.82
C PHE A 81 10.59 1.34 3.60
N TYR A 82 9.66 1.62 2.70
CA TYR A 82 9.24 2.95 2.31
C TYR A 82 7.75 3.13 2.54
N TYR A 83 7.26 4.32 2.91
CA TYR A 83 5.82 4.58 2.98
C TYR A 83 5.39 5.73 2.09
N LYS A 84 4.19 5.65 1.51
CA LYS A 84 3.46 6.80 0.95
C LYS A 84 2.34 7.23 1.88
N ASN A 85 2.08 8.54 1.96
CA ASN A 85 0.84 9.04 2.53
C ASN A 85 -0.24 8.96 1.43
N SER A 86 -1.39 8.39 1.76
CA SER A 86 -2.56 8.31 0.90
C SER A 86 -3.81 8.57 1.74
N THR A 87 -4.98 8.50 1.12
CA THR A 87 -6.23 8.45 1.85
C THR A 87 -6.79 7.03 1.84
N LEU A 88 -7.50 6.65 2.91
CA LEU A 88 -8.13 5.33 3.01
C LEU A 88 -9.09 5.12 1.83
N LYS A 89 -9.79 6.18 1.42
CA LYS A 89 -10.70 6.15 0.29
C LYS A 89 -9.99 5.82 -1.02
N SER A 90 -8.91 6.53 -1.35
CA SER A 90 -8.12 6.25 -2.55
C SER A 90 -7.54 4.84 -2.53
N TYR A 91 -7.06 4.38 -1.37
CA TYR A 91 -6.52 3.04 -1.23
C TYR A 91 -7.55 1.93 -1.46
N ILE A 92 -8.75 2.08 -0.91
CA ILE A 92 -9.85 1.13 -1.13
C ILE A 92 -10.22 1.05 -2.62
N ILE A 93 -10.32 2.20 -3.30
CA ILE A 93 -10.60 2.25 -4.75
C ILE A 93 -9.50 1.56 -5.56
N GLU A 94 -8.23 1.82 -5.24
CA GLU A 94 -7.07 1.21 -5.90
C GLU A 94 -7.01 -0.32 -5.67
N SER A 95 -7.35 -0.78 -4.45
CA SER A 95 -7.14 -2.17 -4.02
C SER A 95 -8.32 -3.11 -4.29
N LEU A 96 -9.52 -2.58 -4.54
CA LEU A 96 -10.71 -3.39 -4.87
C LEU A 96 -11.09 -3.22 -6.35
N PRO A 97 -10.75 -4.19 -7.22
CA PRO A 97 -11.10 -4.15 -8.64
C PRO A 97 -12.60 -3.98 -8.90
N SER A 98 -13.48 -4.45 -8.00
CA SER A 98 -14.94 -4.29 -8.12
C SER A 98 -15.42 -2.86 -7.90
N LEU A 99 -14.62 -1.99 -7.26
CA LEU A 99 -14.86 -0.55 -7.20
C LEU A 99 -14.26 0.20 -8.40
N ASN A 100 -13.29 -0.41 -9.08
CA ASN A 100 -12.60 0.14 -10.25
C ASN A 100 -13.37 -0.11 -11.58
N LEU A 101 -14.62 -0.59 -11.49
CA LEU A 101 -15.46 -0.96 -12.64
C LEU A 101 -16.00 0.22 -13.46
N TYR A 102 -15.45 1.43 -13.30
CA TYR A 102 -15.86 2.58 -14.10
C TYR A 102 -15.67 2.33 -15.60
N GLU A 103 -14.57 1.70 -16.01
CA GLU A 103 -14.35 1.35 -17.43
C GLU A 103 -15.25 0.22 -17.93
N ASP A 104 -15.54 -0.78 -17.09
CA ASP A 104 -16.40 -1.91 -17.45
C ASP A 104 -17.87 -1.50 -17.55
N ALA A 105 -18.34 -0.62 -16.65
CA ALA A 105 -19.67 -0.04 -16.68
C ALA A 105 -19.92 0.77 -17.96
N LEU A 106 -18.93 1.57 -18.38
CA LEU A 106 -18.99 2.32 -19.64
C LEU A 106 -19.03 1.41 -20.87
N LYS A 107 -18.22 0.34 -20.90
CA LYS A 107 -18.21 -0.63 -22.03
C LYS A 107 -19.49 -1.45 -22.14
N LYS A 108 -20.10 -1.80 -21.00
CA LYS A 108 -21.30 -2.66 -20.94
C LYS A 108 -22.61 -1.88 -20.93
N ASN A 109 -22.56 -0.54 -20.84
CA ASN A 109 -23.72 0.34 -20.68
C ASN A 109 -24.58 -0.04 -19.45
N ASP A 110 -23.94 -0.63 -18.43
CA ASP A 110 -24.57 -1.13 -17.21
C ASP A 110 -24.14 -0.26 -16.03
N TYR A 111 -24.98 0.72 -15.73
CA TYR A 111 -24.75 1.73 -14.71
C TYR A 111 -25.14 1.24 -13.30
N SER A 112 -25.63 0.00 -13.16
CA SER A 112 -26.00 -0.56 -11.84
C SER A 112 -24.79 -0.68 -10.90
N THR A 113 -23.58 -0.84 -11.46
CA THR A 113 -22.31 -0.87 -10.73
C THR A 113 -21.79 0.51 -10.32
N LEU A 114 -22.29 1.60 -10.92
CA LEU A 114 -21.88 2.98 -10.58
C LEU A 114 -22.52 3.50 -9.28
N TYR A 115 -23.64 2.90 -8.84
CA TYR A 115 -24.28 3.23 -7.56
C TYR A 115 -23.37 3.02 -6.35
N MET A 116 -22.45 2.06 -6.45
CA MET A 116 -21.48 1.74 -5.39
C MET A 116 -20.54 2.91 -5.10
N ASN A 117 -20.17 3.67 -6.14
CA ASN A 117 -19.30 4.82 -6.01
C ASN A 117 -20.03 5.98 -5.33
N TYR A 118 -21.32 6.20 -5.59
CA TYR A 118 -22.11 7.24 -4.93
C TYR A 118 -22.29 6.99 -3.42
N TYR A 119 -22.62 5.76 -3.01
CA TYR A 119 -22.76 5.41 -1.59
C TYR A 119 -21.43 5.50 -0.84
N PHE A 120 -20.35 4.95 -1.43
CA PHE A 120 -18.99 5.07 -0.89
C PHE A 120 -18.54 6.53 -0.78
N ASN A 121 -18.86 7.36 -1.77
CA ASN A 121 -18.41 8.74 -1.81
C ASN A 121 -19.18 9.66 -0.85
N SER A 122 -20.46 9.35 -0.55
CA SER A 122 -21.35 10.17 0.28
C SER A 122 -21.38 9.81 1.76
N THR A 123 -21.05 8.58 2.15
CA THR A 123 -21.14 8.10 3.55
C THR A 123 -19.80 7.93 4.25
N PHE A 124 -18.69 7.94 3.51
CA PHE A 124 -17.38 7.65 4.07
C PHE A 124 -16.54 8.91 4.31
N SER A 125 -16.24 9.18 5.59
CA SER A 125 -15.30 10.22 5.99
C SER A 125 -13.87 9.77 5.68
N ASP A 126 -13.21 10.47 4.77
CA ASP A 126 -11.86 10.12 4.36
C ASP A 126 -10.83 10.43 5.46
N ARG A 127 -9.80 9.61 5.58
CA ARG A 127 -8.69 9.80 6.53
C ARG A 127 -7.36 9.48 5.88
N SER A 128 -6.30 10.16 6.32
CA SER A 128 -4.94 9.84 5.90
C SER A 128 -4.52 8.48 6.43
N ILE A 129 -3.80 7.73 5.59
CA ILE A 129 -3.19 6.45 5.92
C ILE A 129 -1.77 6.41 5.35
N TYR A 130 -0.97 5.49 5.87
CA TYR A 130 0.40 5.28 5.43
C TYR A 130 0.54 3.87 4.88
N LEU A 131 0.98 3.78 3.63
CA LEU A 131 1.06 2.51 2.90
C LEU A 131 2.52 2.13 2.68
N PRO A 132 2.98 1.02 3.28
CA PRO A 132 4.35 0.58 3.13
C PRO A 132 4.58 -0.15 1.81
N ILE A 133 5.77 0.00 1.24
CA ILE A 133 6.33 -0.81 0.15
C ILE A 133 7.72 -1.29 0.56
N GLY A 134 8.14 -2.42 -0.01
CA GLY A 134 9.43 -3.04 0.25
C GLY A 134 10.30 -2.94 -0.99
N LEU A 135 11.51 -2.41 -0.84
CA LEU A 135 12.53 -2.41 -1.87
C LEU A 135 13.69 -3.28 -1.43
N ALA A 136 14.20 -4.09 -2.36
CA ALA A 136 15.37 -4.91 -2.11
C ALA A 136 16.48 -4.64 -3.13
N PHE A 137 17.72 -4.85 -2.73
CA PHE A 137 18.85 -4.77 -3.63
C PHE A 137 19.59 -6.10 -3.74
N LYS A 138 19.59 -6.71 -4.94
CA LYS A 138 20.23 -8.01 -5.17
C LYS A 138 21.01 -7.99 -6.49
N SER A 139 22.28 -8.37 -6.45
CA SER A 139 23.12 -8.56 -7.65
C SER A 139 23.14 -7.38 -8.64
N GLY A 140 23.20 -6.13 -8.15
CA GLY A 140 23.22 -4.96 -9.03
C GLY A 140 21.86 -4.36 -9.36
N ASN A 141 20.76 -5.04 -9.02
CA ASN A 141 19.40 -4.63 -9.40
C ASN A 141 18.57 -4.24 -8.18
N LEU A 142 17.72 -3.24 -8.40
CA LEU A 142 16.63 -2.85 -7.51
C LEU A 142 15.42 -3.75 -7.78
N TYR A 143 14.79 -4.20 -6.71
CA TYR A 143 13.56 -4.98 -6.71
C TYR A 143 12.51 -4.30 -5.85
N ILE A 144 11.24 -4.58 -6.14
CA ILE A 144 10.09 -4.20 -5.33
C ILE A 144 9.29 -5.44 -4.94
N ALA A 145 8.80 -5.49 -3.71
CA ALA A 145 7.84 -6.51 -3.30
C ALA A 145 6.52 -6.32 -4.06
N LYS A 146 6.07 -7.35 -4.76
CA LYS A 146 4.85 -7.29 -5.59
C LYS A 146 3.57 -7.23 -4.77
N THR A 147 3.62 -7.74 -3.55
CA THR A 147 2.44 -7.99 -2.72
C THR A 147 2.80 -8.08 -1.24
N TYR A 148 1.78 -8.26 -0.42
CA TYR A 148 1.89 -8.52 1.00
C TYR A 148 1.76 -10.02 1.27
N GLY A 149 2.27 -10.49 2.41
CA GLY A 149 2.24 -11.87 2.86
C GLY A 149 0.85 -12.35 3.28
N GLU A 150 0.78 -13.60 3.71
CA GLU A 150 -0.48 -14.28 4.03
C GLU A 150 -1.23 -13.62 5.20
N ASP A 151 -0.54 -13.09 6.21
CA ASP A 151 -1.18 -12.40 7.34
C ASP A 151 -2.11 -11.25 6.89
N TYR A 152 -1.63 -10.43 5.94
CA TYR A 152 -2.45 -9.36 5.37
C TYR A 152 -3.58 -9.92 4.50
N LYS A 153 -3.30 -10.92 3.68
CA LYS A 153 -4.31 -11.55 2.80
C LYS A 153 -5.44 -12.18 3.61
N ASP A 154 -5.13 -12.80 4.74
CA ASP A 154 -6.10 -13.39 5.65
C ASP A 154 -6.96 -12.33 6.32
N ARG A 155 -6.36 -11.24 6.81
CA ARG A 155 -7.10 -10.09 7.34
C ARG A 155 -8.04 -9.49 6.29
N LEU A 156 -7.56 -9.29 5.07
CA LEU A 156 -8.35 -8.77 3.95
C LEU A 156 -9.49 -9.73 3.58
N SER A 157 -9.20 -11.02 3.43
CA SER A 157 -10.19 -12.07 3.15
C SER A 157 -11.29 -12.12 4.21
N HIS A 158 -10.92 -12.07 5.49
CA HIS A 158 -11.86 -12.04 6.59
C HIS A 158 -12.72 -10.76 6.57
N TRP A 159 -12.12 -9.59 6.32
CA TRP A 159 -12.86 -8.34 6.20
C TRP A 159 -13.86 -8.37 5.03
N LEU A 160 -13.44 -8.87 3.85
CA LEU A 160 -14.29 -8.98 2.67
C LEU A 160 -15.50 -9.88 2.94
N ARG A 161 -15.30 -11.03 3.58
CA ARG A 161 -16.40 -11.96 3.94
C ARG A 161 -17.37 -11.36 4.95
N LYS A 162 -16.89 -10.50 5.86
CA LYS A 162 -17.71 -9.84 6.88
C LYS A 162 -18.52 -8.67 6.31
N ASN A 163 -18.00 -7.99 5.29
CA ASN A 163 -18.50 -6.70 4.82
C ASN A 163 -19.18 -6.73 3.45
N GLY A 164 -19.33 -7.91 2.85
CA GLY A 164 -19.93 -8.05 1.53
C GLY A 164 -20.22 -9.48 1.15
N TYR A 165 -20.58 -9.66 -0.11
CA TYR A 165 -20.99 -10.93 -0.70
C TYR A 165 -20.18 -11.20 -1.97
N GLY A 166 -20.06 -12.46 -2.36
CA GLY A 166 -19.24 -12.86 -3.51
C GLY A 166 -17.74 -12.88 -3.19
N MET A 167 -16.91 -13.09 -4.22
CA MET A 167 -15.46 -13.22 -4.09
C MET A 167 -14.73 -12.59 -5.28
N GLY A 168 -13.50 -12.14 -5.04
CA GLY A 168 -12.65 -11.57 -6.09
C GLY A 168 -13.30 -10.39 -6.81
N LYS A 169 -13.39 -10.44 -8.14
CA LYS A 169 -13.97 -9.37 -8.96
C LYS A 169 -15.49 -9.23 -8.81
N GLU A 170 -16.14 -10.26 -8.30
CA GLU A 170 -17.60 -10.29 -8.09
C GLU A 170 -17.98 -9.89 -6.67
N TRP A 171 -17.01 -9.44 -5.85
CA TRP A 171 -17.29 -9.00 -4.50
C TRP A 171 -18.10 -7.69 -4.50
N ILE A 172 -19.21 -7.70 -3.77
CA ILE A 172 -20.15 -6.59 -3.62
C ILE A 172 -20.28 -6.24 -2.12
N PRO A 173 -20.05 -4.98 -1.69
CA PRO A 173 -20.23 -4.52 -0.33
C PRO A 173 -21.69 -4.65 0.12
N ALA A 174 -21.88 -5.00 1.39
CA ALA A 174 -23.18 -4.93 2.04
C ALA A 174 -23.59 -3.46 2.27
N ILE A 175 -24.88 -3.21 2.45
CA ILE A 175 -25.43 -1.86 2.69
C ILE A 175 -24.79 -1.20 3.93
N ASN A 176 -24.39 -1.98 4.93
CA ASN A 176 -23.83 -1.52 6.20
C ASN A 176 -22.33 -1.79 6.35
N VAL A 177 -21.60 -1.84 5.23
CA VAL A 177 -20.14 -2.04 5.21
C VAL A 177 -19.39 -1.05 6.11
N ASP A 178 -18.47 -1.56 6.93
CA ASP A 178 -17.60 -0.76 7.78
C ASP A 178 -16.27 -0.45 7.07
N TRP A 179 -16.29 0.56 6.21
CA TRP A 179 -15.12 1.02 5.46
C TRP A 179 -13.97 1.49 6.35
N ASN A 180 -14.24 1.94 7.57
CA ASN A 180 -13.20 2.42 8.49
C ASN A 180 -12.30 1.29 9.00
N SER A 181 -12.83 0.06 9.04
CA SER A 181 -12.07 -1.15 9.41
C SER A 181 -11.41 -1.86 8.23
N TYR A 182 -11.45 -1.27 7.02
CA TYR A 182 -10.75 -1.85 5.86
C TYR A 182 -9.27 -2.08 6.20
N PRO A 183 -8.74 -3.30 5.99
CA PRO A 183 -7.39 -3.63 6.40
C PRO A 183 -6.35 -2.77 5.68
N ILE A 184 -5.50 -2.11 6.45
CA ILE A 184 -4.33 -1.40 5.94
C ILE A 184 -3.13 -2.33 6.15
N PRO A 185 -2.31 -2.55 5.12
CA PRO A 185 -1.12 -3.38 5.22
C PRO A 185 -0.05 -2.72 6.08
N MET A 186 0.71 -3.54 6.79
CA MET A 186 1.80 -3.16 7.67
C MET A 186 3.15 -3.61 7.09
N GLU A 187 4.25 -3.04 7.57
CA GLU A 187 5.60 -3.32 7.06
C GLU A 187 6.04 -4.77 7.25
N HIS A 188 5.73 -5.40 8.37
CA HIS A 188 6.03 -6.81 8.60
C HIS A 188 5.22 -7.75 7.70
N GLU A 189 4.15 -7.26 7.07
CA GLU A 189 3.32 -8.01 6.13
C GLU A 189 3.87 -7.92 4.70
N ILE A 190 5.06 -7.37 4.43
CA ILE A 190 5.64 -7.37 3.08
C ILE A 190 6.16 -8.76 2.69
N ASP A 191 5.78 -9.23 1.50
CA ASP A 191 6.24 -10.52 0.98
C ASP A 191 7.61 -10.41 0.29
N TRP A 192 8.67 -10.59 1.08
CA TRP A 192 10.05 -10.60 0.59
C TRP A 192 10.40 -11.80 -0.30
N ASN A 193 9.54 -12.81 -0.40
CA ASN A 193 9.73 -13.96 -1.28
C ASN A 193 9.18 -13.70 -2.70
N ASN A 194 8.36 -12.67 -2.88
CA ASN A 194 7.74 -12.32 -4.16
C ASN A 194 8.19 -10.93 -4.63
N LEU A 195 9.40 -10.90 -5.19
CA LEU A 195 10.06 -9.70 -5.66
C LEU A 195 9.98 -9.57 -7.18
N GLU A 196 9.73 -8.35 -7.65
CA GLU A 196 9.79 -7.97 -9.06
C GLU A 196 11.00 -7.08 -9.31
N ILE A 197 11.72 -7.37 -10.39
CA ILE A 197 12.86 -6.55 -10.79
C ILE A 197 12.34 -5.21 -11.32
N ILE A 198 12.86 -4.13 -10.77
CA ILE A 198 12.72 -2.79 -11.37
C ILE A 198 13.81 -2.67 -12.43
N GLY A 199 15.07 -2.75 -12.02
CA GLY A 199 16.19 -2.62 -12.95
C GLY A 199 17.47 -2.27 -12.23
N ARG A 200 18.51 -1.93 -13.00
CA ARG A 200 19.76 -1.42 -12.42
C ARG A 200 19.60 0.01 -11.97
N LEU A 201 20.30 0.38 -10.90
CA LEU A 201 20.44 1.77 -10.48
C LEU A 201 21.57 2.43 -11.29
N PHE A 202 21.34 3.66 -11.73
CA PHE A 202 22.30 4.50 -12.44
C PHE A 202 22.20 5.96 -11.99
#